data_AF-A0A3D2G5V1-F1
#
_entry.id   AF-A0A3D2G5V1-F1
#
_cell.length_a   1.000
_cell.length_b   1.000
_cell.length_c   1.000
_cell.angle_alpha   90.00
_cell.angle_beta   90.00
_cell.angle_gamma   90.00
#
_symmetry.space_group_name_H-M   'P 1'
#
loop_
_entity.id
_entity.type
_entity.pdbx_description
1 polymer ?
#
loop_
_entity_poly.entity_id
_entity_poly.type
_entity_poly.pdbx_seq_one_letter_code
_entity_poly.pdbx_strand_id
1 'polypeptide(L)'
;MNQFSEKAYINKIAIIGHASISAVLVLAYAAELAKKARTLGYYLFFVLLCLLPVILEYILYRRKKENPSIPIVMCVSYSIMYLFTLFTTHSTFAYTYMFPLFMVIILYMDMRMCLGIFLVTLLGNIGFVAYRAITVGYEASQIADVEIQIASILLTGIFMIVAGKAVQKVNRVKLSQIQEQSEASAALSENIIQTARQMSQEISDVSTQVLEMGSSMNQMHDSMEQVTQGSTENAESVQNQLLKTEQIQKYIDTVKDAAQQIEANMEGTAQDVSDGRKRIDILSNQIDKSMEANQQMITQMDALSQYAGQMNTIIETITSIANSTGMLALNASIEAARAGEAGRGFAVVASQISTLASQTKSATVNITELINHINTELESVRSAVNIVADSNQQNRESTKAVSGNFNHIMEGTDTVVAQAQELMGIVDDLFSANREITENIQTISAITEEVSAHANETYHACEQNSILVNHVSSIVSSLNENAAKLQNTK
;
A
#
# COMPACT_ATOMS: atom_id res chain seq x y z
N MET A 1 -31.47 -64.85 6.16
CA MET A 1 -31.69 -64.98 7.62
C MET A 1 -33.13 -65.40 7.85
N ASN A 2 -33.39 -66.58 8.39
CA ASN A 2 -34.75 -66.93 8.82
C ASN A 2 -35.18 -65.92 9.88
N GLN A 3 -36.15 -65.06 9.57
CA GLN A 3 -36.69 -64.10 10.53
C GLN A 3 -37.16 -64.88 11.77
N PHE A 4 -36.58 -64.56 12.91
CA PHE A 4 -37.04 -65.05 14.20
C PHE A 4 -38.47 -64.55 14.37
N SER A 5 -39.44 -65.46 14.29
CA SER A 5 -40.81 -65.16 14.65
C SER A 5 -41.01 -65.56 16.11
N GLU A 6 -41.25 -64.56 16.94
CA GLU A 6 -41.55 -64.72 18.37
C GLU A 6 -42.74 -65.68 18.56
N LYS A 7 -43.80 -65.51 17.77
CA LYS A 7 -44.99 -66.38 17.81
C LYS A 7 -44.68 -67.83 17.42
N ALA A 8 -43.88 -68.03 16.37
CA ALA A 8 -43.46 -69.36 15.96
C ALA A 8 -42.58 -70.04 17.04
N TYR A 9 -41.70 -69.27 17.67
CA TYR A 9 -40.85 -69.75 18.76
C TYR A 9 -41.68 -70.13 19.99
N ILE A 10 -42.59 -69.24 20.44
CA ILE A 10 -43.50 -69.50 21.56
C ILE A 10 -44.35 -70.76 21.29
N ASN A 11 -44.96 -70.87 20.10
CA ASN A 11 -45.73 -72.06 19.73
C ASN A 11 -44.90 -73.35 19.80
N LYS A 12 -43.65 -73.32 19.31
CA LYS A 12 -42.76 -74.49 19.38
C LYS A 12 -42.47 -74.88 20.82
N ILE A 13 -42.10 -73.92 21.67
CA ILE A 13 -41.78 -74.17 23.08
C ILE A 13 -43.02 -74.66 23.84
N ALA A 14 -44.18 -74.07 23.59
CA ALA A 14 -45.42 -74.48 24.22
C ALA A 14 -45.81 -75.92 23.87
N ILE A 15 -45.69 -76.30 22.59
CA ILE A 15 -45.96 -77.69 22.15
C ILE A 15 -44.97 -78.67 22.78
N ILE A 16 -43.68 -78.31 22.88
CA ILE A 16 -42.70 -79.14 23.58
C ILE A 16 -43.08 -79.28 25.06
N GLY A 17 -43.47 -78.18 25.71
CA GLY A 17 -43.94 -78.18 27.09
C GLY A 17 -45.13 -79.12 27.29
N HIS A 18 -46.18 -78.99 26.47
CA HIS A 18 -47.36 -79.86 26.52
C HIS A 18 -47.01 -81.33 26.22
N ALA A 19 -46.18 -81.58 25.20
CA ALA A 19 -45.71 -82.93 24.87
C ALA A 19 -44.94 -83.58 26.04
N SER A 20 -44.08 -82.82 26.72
CA SER A 20 -43.35 -83.28 27.90
C SER A 20 -44.29 -83.62 29.05
N ILE A 21 -45.27 -82.76 29.33
CA ILE A 21 -46.29 -82.99 30.36
C ILE A 21 -47.07 -84.27 30.04
N SER A 22 -47.58 -84.39 28.81
CA SER A 22 -48.33 -85.56 28.34
C SER A 22 -47.50 -86.84 28.40
N ALA A 23 -46.22 -86.81 28.02
CA ALA A 23 -45.34 -87.98 28.10
C ALA A 23 -45.12 -88.47 29.53
N VAL A 24 -44.89 -87.53 30.47
CA VAL A 24 -44.73 -87.86 31.90
C VAL A 24 -46.02 -88.44 32.47
N LEU A 25 -47.18 -87.86 32.14
CA LEU A 25 -48.49 -88.36 32.61
C LEU A 25 -48.80 -89.76 32.04
N VAL A 26 -48.51 -90.01 30.76
CA VAL A 26 -48.67 -91.34 30.15
C VAL A 26 -47.81 -92.38 30.86
N LEU A 27 -46.54 -92.07 31.15
CA LEU A 27 -45.65 -92.99 31.88
C LEU A 27 -46.12 -93.24 33.32
N ALA A 28 -46.60 -92.20 34.02
CA ALA A 28 -47.14 -92.33 35.37
C ALA A 28 -48.37 -93.25 35.40
N TYR A 29 -49.31 -93.09 34.46
CA TYR A 29 -50.50 -93.93 34.37
C TYR A 29 -50.20 -95.34 33.83
N ALA A 30 -49.12 -95.54 33.07
CA ALA A 30 -48.64 -96.87 32.72
C ALA A 30 -48.16 -97.64 33.96
N ALA A 31 -47.50 -96.96 34.90
CA ALA A 31 -47.13 -97.55 36.18
C ALA A 31 -48.35 -97.90 37.04
N GLU A 32 -49.43 -97.10 37.01
CA GLU A 32 -50.70 -97.46 37.67
C GLU A 32 -51.36 -98.70 37.06
N LEU A 33 -51.31 -98.85 35.72
CA LEU A 33 -51.79 -100.05 35.02
C LEU A 33 -50.98 -101.28 35.43
N ALA A 34 -49.65 -101.18 35.50
CA ALA A 34 -48.77 -102.26 35.94
C ALA A 34 -49.05 -102.71 37.39
N LYS A 35 -49.45 -101.76 38.26
CA LYS A 35 -49.89 -102.03 39.64
C LYS A 35 -51.30 -102.60 39.73
N LYS A 36 -51.98 -102.84 38.60
CA LYS A 36 -53.39 -103.26 38.49
C LYS A 36 -54.38 -102.29 39.15
N ALA A 37 -53.98 -101.03 39.36
CA ALA A 37 -54.85 -99.99 39.92
C ALA A 37 -55.84 -99.43 38.88
N ARG A 38 -55.61 -99.69 37.59
CA ARG A 38 -56.44 -99.24 36.46
C ARG A 38 -56.66 -100.36 35.45
N THR A 39 -57.75 -100.27 34.69
CA THR A 39 -58.03 -101.19 33.58
C THR A 39 -57.28 -100.77 32.32
N LEU A 40 -57.01 -101.75 31.44
CA LEU A 40 -56.36 -101.48 30.15
C LEU A 40 -57.17 -100.48 29.30
N GLY A 41 -58.50 -100.58 29.33
CA GLY A 41 -59.39 -99.66 28.61
C GLY A 41 -59.29 -98.21 29.10
N TYR A 42 -59.23 -98.00 30.42
CA TYR A 42 -59.03 -96.66 31.00
C TYR A 42 -57.69 -96.07 30.58
N TYR A 43 -56.62 -96.86 30.66
CA TYR A 43 -55.28 -96.40 30.27
C TYR A 43 -55.22 -96.01 28.79
N LEU A 44 -55.75 -96.83 27.88
CA LEU A 44 -55.76 -96.51 26.45
C LEU A 44 -56.55 -95.23 26.13
N PHE A 45 -57.68 -94.99 26.81
CA PHE A 45 -58.45 -93.77 26.65
C PHE A 45 -57.72 -92.53 27.20
N PHE A 46 -57.05 -92.66 28.36
CA PHE A 46 -56.23 -91.59 28.93
C PHE A 46 -55.03 -91.24 28.04
N VAL A 47 -54.36 -92.23 27.47
CA VAL A 47 -53.27 -92.03 26.49
C VAL A 47 -53.78 -91.25 25.27
N LEU A 48 -54.98 -91.57 24.78
CA LEU A 48 -55.59 -90.85 23.67
C LEU A 48 -55.84 -89.37 24.04
N LEU A 49 -56.38 -89.08 25.23
CA LEU A 49 -56.59 -87.71 25.70
C LEU A 49 -55.27 -86.92 25.90
N CYS A 50 -54.17 -87.58 26.22
CA CYS A 50 -52.86 -86.93 26.38
C CYS A 50 -52.15 -86.65 25.04
N LEU A 51 -52.17 -87.62 24.12
CA LEU A 51 -51.34 -87.58 22.92
C LEU A 51 -52.05 -86.99 21.69
N LEU A 52 -53.36 -87.21 21.55
CA LEU A 52 -54.12 -86.69 20.41
C LEU A 52 -54.04 -85.16 20.30
N PRO A 53 -54.16 -84.38 21.40
CA PRO A 53 -54.01 -82.93 21.33
C PRO A 53 -52.62 -82.46 20.93
N VAL A 54 -51.57 -83.07 21.48
CA VAL A 54 -50.18 -82.76 21.13
C VAL A 54 -49.92 -83.01 19.63
N ILE A 55 -50.47 -84.11 19.09
CA ILE A 55 -50.40 -84.40 17.65
C ILE A 55 -51.15 -83.34 16.84
N LEU A 56 -52.36 -82.95 17.26
CA LEU A 56 -53.13 -81.89 16.60
C LEU A 56 -52.38 -80.55 16.62
N GLU A 57 -51.81 -80.16 17.76
CA GLU A 57 -51.01 -78.95 17.89
C GLU A 57 -49.78 -78.98 16.99
N TYR A 58 -49.08 -80.12 16.92
CA TYR A 58 -47.94 -80.30 16.03
C TYR A 58 -48.33 -80.22 14.55
N ILE A 59 -49.48 -80.77 14.16
CA ILE A 59 -50.03 -80.63 12.80
C ILE A 59 -50.34 -79.17 12.49
N LEU A 60 -51.01 -78.47 13.41
CA LEU A 60 -51.32 -77.05 13.27
C LEU A 60 -50.05 -76.21 13.15
N TYR A 61 -49.02 -76.53 13.92
CA TYR A 61 -47.71 -75.88 13.86
C TYR A 61 -46.96 -76.14 12.55
N ARG A 62 -47.02 -77.37 12.01
CA ARG A 62 -46.44 -77.70 10.70
C ARG A 62 -47.15 -76.99 9.55
N ARG A 63 -48.48 -76.81 9.64
CA ARG A 63 -49.25 -76.07 8.62
C ARG A 63 -48.97 -74.56 8.67
N LYS A 64 -48.94 -73.98 9.87
CA LYS A 64 -48.62 -72.57 10.09
C LYS A 64 -47.94 -72.41 11.45
N LYS A 65 -46.65 -72.07 11.44
CA LYS A 65 -45.86 -71.96 12.69
C LYS A 65 -46.43 -70.94 13.67
N GLU A 66 -47.06 -69.88 13.16
CA GLU A 66 -47.73 -68.83 13.94
C GLU A 66 -49.24 -69.04 14.07
N ASN A 67 -49.73 -70.27 13.99
CA ASN A 67 -51.16 -70.51 14.06
C ASN A 67 -51.72 -70.07 15.43
N PRO A 68 -52.65 -69.10 15.49
CA PRO A 68 -53.18 -68.60 16.75
C PRO A 68 -54.10 -69.61 17.45
N SER A 69 -54.52 -70.66 16.75
CA SER A 69 -55.38 -71.70 17.33
C SER A 69 -54.62 -72.69 18.20
N ILE A 70 -53.28 -72.78 18.11
CA ILE A 70 -52.46 -73.71 18.91
C ILE A 70 -52.68 -73.53 20.43
N PRO A 71 -52.51 -72.32 21.02
CA PRO A 71 -52.76 -72.13 22.46
C PRO A 71 -54.20 -72.44 22.86
N ILE A 72 -55.18 -72.15 22.00
CA ILE A 72 -56.60 -72.42 22.28
C ILE A 72 -56.84 -73.94 22.33
N VAL A 73 -56.35 -74.67 21.32
CA VAL A 73 -56.44 -76.14 21.26
C VAL A 73 -55.76 -76.75 22.47
N MET A 74 -54.59 -76.28 22.85
CA MET A 74 -53.85 -76.73 24.04
C MET A 74 -54.64 -76.49 25.33
N CYS A 75 -55.14 -75.28 25.56
CA CYS A 75 -55.91 -74.96 26.76
C CYS A 75 -57.17 -75.83 26.87
N VAL A 76 -57.95 -75.94 25.78
CA VAL A 76 -59.23 -76.65 25.79
C VAL A 76 -59.01 -78.15 25.95
N SER A 77 -58.12 -78.74 25.15
CA SER A 77 -57.87 -80.17 25.15
C SER A 77 -57.26 -80.66 26.47
N TYR A 78 -56.31 -79.91 27.03
CA TYR A 78 -55.75 -80.25 28.33
C TYR A 78 -56.75 -80.04 29.45
N SER A 79 -57.61 -79.01 29.38
CA SER A 79 -58.69 -78.85 30.37
C SER A 79 -59.65 -80.04 30.34
N ILE A 80 -59.98 -80.58 29.16
CA ILE A 80 -60.80 -81.80 29.02
C ILE A 80 -60.08 -83.01 29.63
N MET A 81 -58.81 -83.21 29.28
CA MET A 81 -57.97 -84.28 29.83
C MET A 81 -57.87 -84.17 31.36
N TYR A 82 -57.63 -82.98 31.89
CA TYR A 82 -57.53 -82.67 33.30
C TYR A 82 -58.83 -82.96 34.04
N LEU A 83 -59.98 -82.46 33.54
CA LEU A 83 -61.28 -82.73 34.15
C LEU A 83 -61.60 -84.23 34.14
N PHE A 84 -61.36 -84.93 33.03
CA PHE A 84 -61.52 -86.38 32.96
C PHE A 84 -60.70 -87.07 34.06
N THR A 85 -59.44 -86.68 34.20
CA THR A 85 -58.52 -87.23 35.21
C THR A 85 -58.99 -86.92 36.63
N LEU A 86 -59.43 -85.69 36.87
CA LEU A 86 -59.90 -85.22 38.18
C LEU A 86 -61.12 -86.03 38.65
N PHE A 87 -62.11 -86.26 37.78
CA PHE A 87 -63.33 -86.98 38.16
C PHE A 87 -63.18 -88.51 38.23
N THR A 88 -62.11 -89.08 37.68
CA THR A 88 -61.89 -90.53 37.61
C THR A 88 -60.74 -91.03 38.48
N THR A 89 -59.96 -90.12 39.08
CA THR A 89 -58.82 -90.45 39.92
C THR A 89 -59.20 -90.94 41.32
N HIS A 90 -58.27 -91.65 41.96
CA HIS A 90 -58.35 -92.00 43.38
C HIS A 90 -57.37 -91.18 44.24
N SER A 91 -56.51 -90.37 43.62
CA SER A 91 -55.47 -89.57 44.29
C SER A 91 -55.98 -88.16 44.58
N THR A 92 -55.80 -87.68 45.81
CA THR A 92 -56.08 -86.30 46.23
C THR A 92 -55.14 -85.28 45.58
N PHE A 93 -54.03 -85.71 44.97
CA PHE A 93 -53.03 -84.83 44.36
C PHE A 93 -53.20 -84.57 42.86
N ALA A 94 -54.27 -85.06 42.22
CA ALA A 94 -54.46 -84.91 40.78
C ALA A 94 -54.53 -83.44 40.31
N TYR A 95 -54.87 -82.50 41.20
CA TYR A 95 -54.89 -81.07 40.88
C TYR A 95 -53.53 -80.49 40.49
N THR A 96 -52.44 -81.12 40.96
CA THR A 96 -51.07 -80.68 40.68
C THR A 96 -50.70 -80.79 39.20
N TYR A 97 -51.42 -81.63 38.43
CA TYR A 97 -51.21 -81.77 36.99
C TYR A 97 -51.49 -80.49 36.21
N MET A 98 -52.24 -79.53 36.77
CA MET A 98 -52.49 -78.26 36.08
C MET A 98 -51.32 -77.28 36.15
N PHE A 99 -50.45 -77.37 37.17
CA PHE A 99 -49.40 -76.37 37.41
C PHE A 99 -48.38 -76.25 36.27
N PRO A 100 -47.87 -77.35 35.67
CA PRO A 100 -46.99 -77.24 34.52
C PRO A 100 -47.65 -76.56 33.32
N LEU A 101 -48.95 -76.78 33.09
CA LEU A 101 -49.64 -76.11 31.98
C LEU A 101 -49.79 -74.61 32.22
N PHE A 102 -50.07 -74.17 33.45
CA PHE A 102 -50.06 -72.75 33.78
C PHE A 102 -48.73 -72.09 33.44
N MET A 103 -47.59 -72.75 33.67
CA MET A 103 -46.28 -72.23 33.27
C MET A 103 -46.14 -72.08 31.74
N VAL A 104 -46.66 -73.03 30.98
CA VAL A 104 -46.61 -73.00 29.51
C VAL A 104 -47.47 -71.86 28.94
N ILE A 105 -48.67 -71.64 29.48
CA ILE A 105 -49.60 -70.63 28.95
C ILE A 105 -49.12 -69.19 29.21
N ILE A 106 -48.35 -68.95 30.27
CA ILE A 106 -47.72 -67.64 30.52
C ILE A 106 -46.87 -67.17 29.33
N LEU A 107 -46.26 -68.09 28.58
CA LEU A 107 -45.42 -67.76 27.42
C LEU A 107 -46.17 -67.00 26.32
N TYR A 108 -47.49 -67.20 26.21
CA TYR A 108 -48.31 -66.50 25.23
C TYR A 108 -48.58 -65.05 25.62
N MET A 109 -48.34 -64.69 26.88
CA MET A 109 -48.57 -63.34 27.42
C MET A 109 -50.00 -62.81 27.17
N ASP A 110 -50.95 -63.71 26.95
CA ASP A 110 -52.36 -63.38 26.74
C ASP A 110 -53.13 -63.57 28.05
N MET A 111 -53.44 -62.44 28.68
CA MET A 111 -54.16 -62.37 29.94
C MET A 111 -55.56 -62.99 29.85
N ARG A 112 -56.20 -62.97 28.68
CA ARG A 112 -57.53 -63.58 28.49
C ARG A 112 -57.44 -65.10 28.55
N MET A 113 -56.40 -65.68 27.92
CA MET A 113 -56.16 -67.13 27.96
C MET A 113 -55.78 -67.60 29.36
N CYS A 114 -54.87 -66.89 30.04
CA CYS A 114 -54.48 -67.19 31.42
C CYS A 114 -55.68 -67.16 32.38
N LEU A 115 -56.55 -66.14 32.28
CA LEU A 115 -57.74 -66.05 33.11
C LEU A 115 -58.75 -67.15 32.79
N GLY A 116 -58.99 -67.43 31.50
CA GLY A 116 -59.93 -68.45 31.05
C GLY A 116 -59.56 -69.85 31.57
N ILE A 117 -58.30 -70.25 31.41
CA ILE A 117 -57.84 -71.57 31.86
C ILE A 117 -57.82 -71.70 33.39
N PHE A 118 -57.49 -70.61 34.10
CA PHE A 118 -57.58 -70.56 35.56
C PHE A 118 -59.02 -70.77 36.05
N LEU A 119 -59.99 -70.05 35.47
CA LEU A 119 -61.40 -70.17 35.85
C LEU A 119 -61.96 -71.56 35.59
N VAL A 120 -61.67 -72.15 34.42
CA VAL A 120 -62.07 -73.53 34.10
C VAL A 120 -61.50 -74.53 35.12
N THR A 121 -60.23 -74.35 35.51
CA THR A 121 -59.59 -75.20 36.51
C THR A 121 -60.22 -75.01 37.89
N LEU A 122 -60.40 -73.76 38.33
CA LEU A 122 -60.95 -73.45 39.65
C LEU A 122 -62.37 -73.99 39.79
N LEU A 123 -63.24 -73.71 38.81
CA LEU A 123 -64.62 -74.20 38.79
C LEU A 123 -64.68 -75.73 38.69
N GLY A 124 -63.79 -76.35 37.89
CA GLY A 124 -63.67 -77.80 37.80
C GLY A 124 -63.33 -78.47 39.13
N ASN A 125 -62.39 -77.88 39.89
CA ASN A 125 -62.02 -78.39 41.20
C ASN A 125 -63.09 -78.14 42.27
N ILE A 126 -63.72 -76.96 42.28
CA ILE A 126 -64.88 -76.71 43.16
C ILE A 126 -66.00 -77.70 42.87
N GLY A 127 -66.30 -77.96 41.59
CA GLY A 127 -67.29 -78.94 41.16
C GLY A 127 -66.94 -80.36 41.57
N PHE A 128 -65.68 -80.77 41.44
CA PHE A 128 -65.21 -82.09 41.89
C PHE A 128 -65.33 -82.26 43.41
N VAL A 129 -64.94 -81.24 44.18
CA VAL A 129 -65.07 -81.23 45.64
C VAL A 129 -66.54 -81.34 46.05
N ALA A 130 -67.43 -80.56 45.43
CA ALA A 130 -68.86 -80.63 45.69
C ALA A 130 -69.45 -82.01 45.34
N TYR A 131 -69.08 -82.59 44.19
CA TYR A 131 -69.52 -83.91 43.76
C TYR A 131 -69.13 -85.01 44.75
N ARG A 132 -67.87 -85.02 45.21
CA ARG A 132 -67.36 -85.97 46.21
C ARG A 132 -68.04 -85.79 47.57
N ALA A 133 -68.27 -84.55 48.01
CA ALA A 133 -68.98 -84.25 49.25
C ALA A 133 -70.40 -84.84 49.27
N ILE A 134 -71.11 -84.78 48.13
CA ILE A 134 -72.50 -85.27 48.01
C ILE A 134 -72.56 -86.79 47.89
N THR A 135 -71.64 -87.41 47.14
CA THR A 135 -71.74 -88.84 46.77
C THR A 135 -71.10 -89.80 47.78
N VAL A 136 -69.96 -89.43 48.36
CA VAL A 136 -69.15 -90.30 49.22
C VAL A 136 -69.00 -89.71 50.62
N GLY A 137 -69.06 -88.37 50.76
CA GLY A 137 -68.74 -87.67 51.98
C GLY A 137 -67.22 -87.55 52.20
N TYR A 138 -66.81 -86.65 53.09
CA TYR A 138 -65.40 -86.47 53.47
C TYR A 138 -65.19 -86.85 54.93
N GLU A 139 -64.11 -87.59 55.20
CA GLU A 139 -63.63 -87.81 56.57
C GLU A 139 -62.96 -86.53 57.11
N ALA A 140 -62.94 -86.33 58.43
CA ALA A 140 -62.32 -85.16 59.05
C ALA A 140 -60.82 -85.00 58.68
N SER A 141 -60.13 -86.10 58.37
CA SER A 141 -58.73 -86.11 57.91
C SER A 141 -58.55 -85.57 56.47
N GLN A 142 -59.60 -85.60 55.64
CA GLN A 142 -59.54 -85.25 54.21
C GLN A 142 -59.96 -83.80 53.93
N ILE A 143 -60.55 -83.10 54.91
CA ILE A 143 -60.97 -81.70 54.77
C ILE A 143 -59.75 -80.80 54.54
N ALA A 144 -58.65 -81.03 55.26
CA ALA A 144 -57.40 -80.28 55.09
C ALA A 144 -56.82 -80.41 53.66
N ASP A 145 -56.89 -81.60 53.06
CA ASP A 145 -56.39 -81.83 51.69
C ASP A 145 -57.20 -81.04 50.65
N VAL A 146 -58.52 -80.94 50.82
CA VAL A 146 -59.42 -80.16 49.96
C VAL A 146 -59.15 -78.66 50.08
N GLU A 147 -58.96 -78.17 51.31
CA GLU A 147 -58.57 -76.78 51.56
C GLU A 147 -57.24 -76.44 50.88
N ILE A 148 -56.24 -77.32 51.01
CA ILE A 148 -54.93 -77.17 50.35
C ILE A 148 -55.09 -77.18 48.83
N GLN A 149 -55.92 -78.05 48.25
CA GLN A 149 -56.16 -78.11 46.81
C GLN A 149 -56.71 -76.79 46.27
N ILE A 150 -57.81 -76.29 46.84
CA ILE A 150 -58.44 -75.04 46.40
C ILE A 150 -57.49 -73.86 46.62
N ALA A 151 -56.83 -73.79 47.78
CA ALA A 151 -55.84 -72.75 48.07
C ALA A 151 -54.67 -72.80 47.07
N SER A 152 -54.15 -73.97 46.72
CA SER A 152 -53.03 -74.13 45.80
C SER A 152 -53.40 -73.71 44.37
N ILE A 153 -54.60 -74.04 43.91
CA ILE A 153 -55.08 -73.63 42.57
C ILE A 153 -55.29 -72.12 42.53
N LEU A 154 -55.93 -71.55 43.55
CA LEU A 154 -56.18 -70.12 43.66
C LEU A 154 -54.86 -69.33 43.72
N LEU A 155 -53.91 -69.78 44.54
CA LEU A 155 -52.58 -69.19 44.67
C LEU A 155 -51.81 -69.27 43.34
N THR A 156 -51.77 -70.44 42.69
CA THR A 156 -51.06 -70.61 41.43
C THR A 156 -51.68 -69.78 40.30
N GLY A 157 -53.01 -69.68 40.26
CA GLY A 157 -53.72 -68.82 39.32
C GLY A 157 -53.43 -67.33 39.50
N ILE A 158 -53.40 -66.85 40.76
CA ILE A 158 -53.00 -65.47 41.08
C ILE A 158 -51.56 -65.22 40.62
N PHE A 159 -50.61 -66.11 40.96
CA PHE A 159 -49.22 -65.97 40.53
C PHE A 159 -49.06 -65.99 39.01
N MET A 160 -49.80 -66.83 38.30
CA MET A 160 -49.82 -66.86 36.83
C MET A 160 -50.24 -65.50 36.26
N ILE A 161 -51.30 -64.91 36.80
CA ILE A 161 -51.80 -63.59 36.38
C ILE A 161 -50.80 -62.48 36.67
N VAL A 162 -50.21 -62.47 37.87
CA VAL A 162 -49.19 -61.49 38.28
C VAL A 162 -47.95 -61.61 37.39
N ALA A 163 -47.47 -62.83 37.16
CA ALA A 163 -46.33 -63.11 36.28
C ALA A 163 -46.63 -62.66 34.84
N GLY A 164 -47.80 -63.00 34.29
CA GLY A 164 -48.21 -62.58 32.95
C GLY A 164 -48.23 -61.06 32.78
N LYS A 165 -48.81 -60.32 33.74
CA LYS A 165 -48.81 -58.85 33.74
C LYS A 165 -47.40 -58.25 33.84
N ALA A 166 -46.54 -58.82 34.69
CA ALA A 166 -45.17 -58.34 34.86
C ALA A 166 -44.37 -58.49 33.56
N VAL A 167 -44.44 -59.66 32.91
CA VAL A 167 -43.73 -59.93 31.66
C VAL A 167 -44.24 -59.01 30.53
N GLN A 168 -45.56 -58.82 30.40
CA GLN A 168 -46.13 -57.92 29.40
C GLN A 168 -45.68 -56.46 29.59
N LYS A 169 -45.60 -55.97 30.84
CA LYS A 169 -45.14 -54.61 31.14
C LYS A 169 -43.67 -54.42 30.79
N VAL A 170 -42.81 -55.37 31.15
CA VAL A 170 -41.36 -55.31 30.84
C VAL A 170 -41.11 -55.26 29.34
N ASN A 171 -41.77 -56.12 28.56
CA ASN A 171 -41.63 -56.13 27.11
C ASN A 171 -42.07 -54.81 26.47
N ARG A 172 -43.17 -54.21 26.94
CA ARG A 172 -43.64 -52.92 26.43
C ARG A 172 -42.63 -51.78 26.67
N VAL A 173 -42.04 -51.71 27.86
CA VAL A 173 -41.06 -50.67 28.22
C VAL A 173 -39.75 -50.84 27.43
N LYS A 174 -39.26 -52.08 27.27
CA LYS A 174 -38.05 -52.34 26.47
C LYS A 174 -38.24 -51.91 25.00
N LEU A 175 -39.40 -52.20 24.41
CA LEU A 175 -39.69 -51.80 23.04
C LEU A 175 -39.76 -50.27 22.88
N SER A 176 -40.36 -49.54 23.83
CA SER A 176 -40.37 -48.08 23.76
C SER A 176 -38.98 -47.47 23.90
N GLN A 177 -38.13 -48.01 24.79
CA GLN A 177 -36.74 -47.54 24.95
C GLN A 177 -35.89 -47.76 23.70
N ILE A 178 -36.03 -48.92 23.04
CA ILE A 178 -35.34 -49.20 21.78
C ILE A 178 -35.77 -48.23 20.69
N GLN A 179 -37.08 -47.94 20.60
CA GLN A 179 -37.60 -46.99 19.62
C GLN A 179 -37.06 -45.57 19.87
N GLU A 180 -37.10 -45.09 21.11
CA GLU A 180 -36.57 -43.78 21.50
C GLU A 180 -35.06 -43.67 21.21
N GLN A 181 -34.29 -44.71 21.54
CA GLN A 181 -32.85 -44.75 21.25
C GLN A 181 -32.56 -44.79 19.73
N SER A 182 -33.38 -45.50 18.95
CA SER A 182 -33.27 -45.53 17.49
C SER A 182 -33.56 -44.17 16.87
N GLU A 183 -34.59 -43.46 17.35
CA GLU A 183 -34.94 -42.12 16.90
C GLU A 183 -33.85 -41.10 17.27
N ALA A 184 -33.33 -41.17 18.51
CA ALA A 184 -32.22 -40.35 18.95
C ALA A 184 -30.95 -40.59 18.12
N SER A 185 -30.64 -41.86 17.80
CA SER A 185 -29.51 -42.22 16.94
C SER A 185 -29.67 -41.69 15.51
N ALA A 186 -30.89 -41.74 14.95
CA ALA A 186 -31.17 -41.20 13.63
C ALA A 186 -31.01 -39.66 13.61
N ALA A 187 -31.53 -38.97 14.63
CA ALA A 187 -31.37 -37.52 14.76
C ALA A 187 -29.90 -37.11 14.92
N LEU A 188 -29.11 -37.86 15.70
CA LEU A 188 -27.68 -37.63 15.83
C LEU A 188 -26.94 -37.81 14.49
N SER A 189 -27.28 -38.85 13.73
CA SER A 189 -26.69 -39.09 12.41
C SER A 189 -27.00 -37.95 11.43
N GLU A 190 -28.24 -37.47 11.41
CA GLU A 190 -28.63 -36.32 10.57
C GLU A 190 -27.85 -35.05 10.95
N ASN A 191 -27.71 -34.76 12.25
CA ASN A 191 -26.91 -33.61 12.73
C ASN A 191 -25.43 -33.73 12.33
N ILE A 192 -24.84 -34.93 12.39
CA ILE A 192 -23.46 -35.18 11.95
C ILE A 192 -23.32 -34.91 10.45
N ILE A 193 -24.25 -35.40 9.62
CA ILE A 193 -24.24 -35.19 8.17
C ILE A 193 -24.39 -33.70 7.85
N GLN A 194 -25.32 -32.99 8.51
CA GLN A 194 -25.52 -31.56 8.32
C GLN A 194 -24.27 -30.76 8.70
N THR A 195 -23.67 -31.06 9.85
CA THR A 195 -22.43 -30.42 10.30
C THR A 195 -21.27 -30.70 9.33
N ALA A 196 -21.15 -31.93 8.83
CA ALA A 196 -20.13 -32.29 7.86
C ALA A 196 -20.33 -31.58 6.50
N ARG A 197 -21.57 -31.32 6.08
CA ARG A 197 -21.87 -30.51 4.89
C ARG A 197 -21.47 -29.05 5.08
N GLN A 198 -21.84 -28.45 6.21
CA GLN A 198 -21.47 -27.08 6.53
C GLN A 198 -19.94 -26.93 6.59
N MET A 199 -19.26 -27.87 7.25
CA MET A 199 -17.80 -27.89 7.35
C MET A 199 -17.14 -28.00 5.96
N SER A 200 -17.65 -28.84 5.06
CA SER A 200 -17.17 -28.90 3.67
C SER A 200 -17.31 -27.57 2.93
N GLN A 201 -18.42 -26.84 3.14
CA GLN A 201 -18.60 -25.53 2.52
C GLN A 201 -17.60 -24.51 3.05
N GLU A 202 -17.44 -24.42 4.37
CA GLU A 202 -16.48 -23.52 5.01
C GLU A 202 -15.03 -23.83 4.59
N ILE A 203 -14.67 -25.12 4.48
CA ILE A 203 -13.36 -25.55 3.97
C ILE A 203 -13.16 -25.11 2.51
N SER A 204 -14.20 -25.21 1.67
CA SER A 204 -14.14 -24.73 0.29
C SER A 204 -13.91 -23.22 0.22
N ASP A 205 -14.58 -22.45 1.07
CA ASP A 205 -14.43 -21.00 1.12
C ASP A 205 -13.01 -20.60 1.58
N VAL A 206 -12.48 -21.26 2.62
CA VAL A 206 -11.09 -21.08 3.06
C VAL A 206 -10.10 -21.48 1.96
N SER A 207 -10.35 -22.56 1.21
CA SER A 207 -9.50 -22.98 0.10
C SER A 207 -9.38 -21.89 -0.97
N THR A 208 -10.48 -21.21 -1.30
CA THR A 208 -10.48 -20.09 -2.25
C THR A 208 -9.65 -18.92 -1.72
N GLN A 209 -9.86 -18.54 -0.45
CA GLN A 209 -9.11 -17.45 0.19
C GLN A 209 -7.60 -17.72 0.24
N VAL A 210 -7.19 -18.97 0.47
CA VAL A 210 -5.78 -19.38 0.48
C VAL A 210 -5.15 -19.24 -0.91
N LEU A 211 -5.88 -19.57 -1.98
CA LEU A 211 -5.41 -19.38 -3.36
C LEU A 211 -5.26 -17.89 -3.72
N GLU A 212 -6.24 -17.06 -3.34
CA GLU A 212 -6.17 -15.61 -3.53
C GLU A 212 -5.01 -14.99 -2.74
N MET A 213 -4.78 -15.45 -1.52
CA MET A 213 -3.65 -15.03 -0.70
C MET A 213 -2.31 -15.41 -1.35
N GLY A 214 -2.19 -16.61 -1.90
CA GLY A 214 -1.00 -17.03 -2.66
C GLY A 214 -0.74 -16.13 -3.88
N SER A 215 -1.77 -15.81 -4.65
CA SER A 215 -1.65 -14.87 -5.77
C SER A 215 -1.22 -13.47 -5.33
N SER A 216 -1.79 -12.99 -4.21
CA SER A 216 -1.45 -11.67 -3.64
C SER A 216 0.01 -11.60 -3.17
N MET A 217 0.54 -12.70 -2.61
CA MET A 217 1.95 -12.78 -2.21
C MET A 217 2.89 -12.71 -3.41
N ASN A 218 2.58 -13.40 -4.52
CA ASN A 218 3.38 -13.30 -5.75
C ASN A 218 3.36 -11.89 -6.33
N GLN A 219 2.20 -11.23 -6.36
CA GLN A 219 2.11 -9.85 -6.83
C GLN A 219 2.90 -8.89 -5.93
N MET A 220 2.88 -9.10 -4.62
CA MET A 220 3.67 -8.30 -3.68
C MET A 220 5.16 -8.51 -3.88
N HIS A 221 5.60 -9.75 -4.12
CA HIS A 221 6.99 -10.06 -4.48
C HIS A 221 7.42 -9.30 -5.73
N ASP A 222 6.66 -9.39 -6.84
CA ASP A 222 6.98 -8.69 -8.09
C ASP A 222 7.03 -7.17 -7.88
N SER A 223 6.13 -6.63 -7.05
CA SER A 223 6.11 -5.21 -6.71
C SER A 223 7.35 -4.78 -5.91
N MET A 224 7.81 -5.60 -4.96
CA MET A 224 9.02 -5.31 -4.19
C MET A 224 10.30 -5.42 -5.03
N GLU A 225 10.35 -6.33 -6.01
CA GLU A 225 11.44 -6.39 -6.98
C GLU A 225 11.52 -5.10 -7.81
N GLN A 226 10.37 -4.60 -8.29
CA GLN A 226 10.31 -3.32 -8.99
C GLN A 226 10.72 -2.14 -8.11
N VAL A 227 10.31 -2.11 -6.83
CA VAL A 227 10.73 -1.07 -5.88
C VAL A 227 12.25 -1.10 -5.65
N THR A 228 12.84 -2.30 -5.55
CA THR A 228 14.29 -2.47 -5.37
C THR A 228 15.06 -1.99 -6.60
N GLN A 229 14.58 -2.34 -7.79
CA GLN A 229 15.15 -1.85 -9.06
C GLN A 229 15.05 -0.33 -9.17
N GLY A 230 13.87 0.24 -8.90
CA GLY A 230 13.67 1.70 -8.90
C GLY A 230 14.52 2.43 -7.85
N SER A 231 14.76 1.82 -6.70
CA SER A 231 15.66 2.35 -5.67
C SER A 231 17.12 2.38 -6.15
N THR A 232 17.54 1.36 -6.90
CA THR A 232 18.88 1.32 -7.51
C THR A 232 19.06 2.43 -8.55
N GLU A 233 18.06 2.63 -9.42
CA GLU A 233 18.06 3.72 -10.41
C GLU A 233 18.05 5.11 -9.75
N ASN A 234 17.31 5.25 -8.64
CA ASN A 234 17.34 6.47 -7.83
C ASN A 234 18.72 6.73 -7.22
N ALA A 235 19.39 5.70 -6.70
CA ALA A 235 20.74 5.86 -6.15
C ALA A 235 21.75 6.31 -7.21
N GLU A 236 21.66 5.78 -8.44
CA GLU A 236 22.48 6.23 -9.56
C GLU A 236 22.15 7.68 -9.97
N SER A 237 20.87 8.05 -9.94
CA SER A 237 20.42 9.43 -10.21
C SER A 237 20.92 10.41 -9.16
N VAL A 238 20.89 10.04 -7.88
CA VAL A 238 21.46 10.81 -6.75
C VAL A 238 22.94 11.06 -6.97
N GLN A 239 23.71 10.02 -7.34
CA GLN A 239 25.15 10.15 -7.60
C GLN A 239 25.44 11.11 -8.77
N ASN A 240 24.66 11.03 -9.84
CA ASN A 240 24.76 11.95 -10.97
C ASN A 240 24.40 13.39 -10.57
N GLN A 241 23.39 13.56 -9.71
CA GLN A 241 22.98 14.87 -9.22
C GLN A 241 24.09 15.51 -8.37
N LEU A 242 24.77 14.75 -7.51
CA LEU A 242 25.92 15.21 -6.74
C LEU A 242 27.03 15.78 -7.65
N LEU A 243 27.41 15.04 -8.69
CA LEU A 243 28.41 15.49 -9.67
C LEU A 243 28.00 16.81 -10.34
N LYS A 244 26.71 16.98 -10.64
CA LYS A 244 26.21 18.25 -11.19
C LYS A 244 26.26 19.39 -10.18
N THR A 245 25.96 19.15 -8.90
CA THR A 245 26.09 20.19 -7.87
C THR A 245 27.54 20.61 -7.62
N GLU A 246 28.50 19.69 -7.73
CA GLU A 246 29.93 20.02 -7.70
C GLU A 246 30.33 20.88 -8.90
N GLN A 247 29.82 20.58 -10.10
CA GLN A 247 30.05 21.42 -11.28
C GLN A 247 29.44 22.82 -11.13
N ILE A 248 28.22 22.91 -10.60
CA ILE A 248 27.58 24.20 -10.29
C ILE A 248 28.43 25.00 -9.32
N GLN A 249 28.95 24.37 -8.25
CA GLN A 249 29.84 25.03 -7.30
C GLN A 249 31.07 25.63 -7.99
N LYS A 250 31.70 24.88 -8.90
CA LYS A 250 32.84 25.39 -9.67
C LYS A 250 32.48 26.59 -10.55
N TYR A 251 31.29 26.59 -11.14
CA TYR A 251 30.81 27.74 -11.92
C TYR A 251 30.56 28.96 -11.04
N ILE A 252 29.98 28.78 -9.86
CA ILE A 252 29.78 29.84 -8.86
C ILE A 252 31.13 30.48 -8.52
N ASP A 253 32.15 29.67 -8.20
CA ASP A 253 33.50 30.17 -7.88
C ASP A 253 34.11 30.94 -9.07
N THR A 254 33.97 30.40 -10.29
CA THR A 254 34.49 31.05 -11.51
C THR A 254 33.84 32.41 -11.76
N VAL A 255 32.52 32.49 -11.55
CA VAL A 255 31.76 33.73 -11.76
C VAL A 255 32.10 34.74 -10.66
N LYS A 256 32.30 34.29 -9.42
CA LYS A 256 32.77 35.13 -8.31
C LYS A 256 34.12 35.77 -8.62
N ASP A 257 35.09 34.96 -9.04
CA ASP A 257 36.43 35.44 -9.39
C ASP A 257 36.37 36.45 -10.55
N ALA A 258 35.52 36.17 -11.55
CA ALA A 258 35.32 37.09 -12.68
C ALA A 258 34.72 38.43 -12.24
N ALA A 259 33.74 38.43 -11.32
CA ALA A 259 33.15 39.65 -10.78
C ALA A 259 34.18 40.50 -10.02
N GLN A 260 35.00 39.87 -9.18
CA GLN A 260 36.07 40.54 -8.45
C GLN A 260 37.13 41.12 -9.39
N GLN A 261 37.49 40.40 -10.46
CA GLN A 261 38.43 40.90 -11.45
C GLN A 261 37.86 42.09 -12.23
N ILE A 262 36.56 42.10 -12.53
CA ILE A 262 35.88 43.25 -13.14
C ILE A 262 35.97 44.47 -12.22
N GLU A 263 35.68 44.32 -10.93
CA GLU A 263 35.75 45.41 -9.96
C GLU A 263 37.18 46.01 -9.88
N ALA A 264 38.20 45.15 -9.77
CA ALA A 264 39.61 45.59 -9.76
C ALA A 264 40.03 46.30 -11.07
N ASN A 265 39.58 45.81 -12.22
CA ASN A 265 39.88 46.43 -13.51
C ASN A 265 39.18 47.80 -13.66
N MET A 266 37.96 47.93 -13.13
CA MET A 266 37.23 49.19 -13.14
C MET A 266 37.85 50.22 -12.19
N GLU A 267 38.38 49.80 -11.04
CA GLU A 267 39.14 50.70 -10.16
C GLU A 267 40.38 51.27 -10.89
N GLY A 268 41.12 50.43 -11.61
CA GLY A 268 42.23 50.88 -12.46
C GLY A 268 41.78 51.83 -13.56
N THR A 269 40.66 51.55 -14.20
CA THR A 269 40.08 52.40 -15.25
C THR A 269 39.66 53.77 -14.69
N ALA A 270 39.05 53.81 -13.52
CA ALA A 270 38.67 55.06 -12.84
C ALA A 270 39.90 55.92 -12.52
N GLN A 271 41.00 55.30 -12.09
CA GLN A 271 42.27 55.98 -11.84
C GLN A 271 42.85 56.58 -13.14
N ASP A 272 42.88 55.81 -14.23
CA ASP A 272 43.36 56.27 -15.54
C ASP A 272 42.52 57.44 -16.08
N VAL A 273 41.20 57.39 -15.92
CA VAL A 273 40.29 58.49 -16.29
C VAL A 273 40.56 59.73 -15.43
N SER A 274 40.77 59.57 -14.12
CA SER A 274 41.10 60.66 -13.20
C SER A 274 42.40 61.37 -13.62
N ASP A 275 43.44 60.59 -13.95
CA ASP A 275 44.71 61.14 -14.40
C ASP A 275 44.63 61.74 -15.81
N GLY A 276 43.81 61.16 -16.70
CA GLY A 276 43.47 61.73 -18.00
C GLY A 276 42.81 63.11 -17.89
N ARG A 277 41.83 63.25 -16.98
CA ARG A 277 41.18 64.54 -16.68
C ARG A 277 42.17 65.59 -16.19
N LYS A 278 43.04 65.25 -15.24
CA LYS A 278 44.09 66.18 -14.76
C LYS A 278 44.99 66.68 -15.90
N ARG A 279 45.38 65.79 -16.82
CA ARG A 279 46.21 66.16 -17.99
C ARG A 279 45.47 67.09 -18.95
N ILE A 280 44.18 66.86 -19.16
CA ILE A 280 43.31 67.73 -19.98
C ILE A 280 43.12 69.11 -19.33
N ASP A 281 42.95 69.19 -18.02
CA ASP A 281 42.89 70.47 -17.31
C ASP A 281 44.21 71.26 -17.44
N ILE A 282 45.35 70.58 -17.35
CA ILE A 282 46.66 71.20 -17.59
C ILE A 282 46.75 71.72 -19.03
N LEU A 283 46.34 70.93 -20.01
CA LEU A 283 46.33 71.32 -21.43
C LEU A 283 45.42 72.53 -21.68
N SER A 284 44.22 72.56 -21.08
CA SER A 284 43.31 73.69 -21.17
C SER A 284 43.96 74.98 -20.65
N ASN A 285 44.59 74.91 -19.47
CA ASN A 285 45.31 76.06 -18.91
C ASN A 285 46.47 76.52 -19.80
N GLN A 286 47.15 75.59 -20.48
CA GLN A 286 48.25 75.91 -21.39
C GLN A 286 47.73 76.59 -22.68
N ILE A 287 46.58 76.17 -23.19
CA ILE A 287 45.90 76.81 -24.32
C ILE A 287 45.48 78.23 -23.94
N ASP A 288 44.88 78.44 -22.77
CA ASP A 288 44.47 79.77 -22.31
C ASP A 288 45.68 80.74 -22.21
N LYS A 289 46.81 80.26 -21.67
CA LYS A 289 48.07 81.04 -21.65
C LYS A 289 48.61 81.34 -23.05
N SER A 290 48.49 80.40 -23.98
CA SER A 290 48.91 80.58 -25.39
C SER A 290 48.05 81.64 -26.10
N MET A 291 46.74 81.65 -25.83
CA MET A 291 45.83 82.68 -26.34
C MET A 291 46.15 84.06 -25.76
N GLU A 292 46.45 84.16 -24.47
CA GLU A 292 46.88 85.42 -23.84
C GLU A 292 48.19 85.94 -24.46
N ALA A 293 49.19 85.07 -24.65
CA ALA A 293 50.45 85.43 -25.29
C ALA A 293 50.26 85.90 -26.74
N ASN A 294 49.39 85.24 -27.53
CA ASN A 294 49.04 85.68 -28.88
C ASN A 294 48.37 87.07 -28.86
N GLN A 295 47.46 87.32 -27.92
CA GLN A 295 46.80 88.61 -27.80
C GLN A 295 47.79 89.74 -27.49
N GLN A 296 48.75 89.48 -26.58
CA GLN A 296 49.84 90.41 -26.30
C GLN A 296 50.71 90.67 -27.53
N MET A 297 51.00 89.62 -28.31
CA MET A 297 51.78 89.74 -29.55
C MET A 297 51.06 90.64 -30.57
N ILE A 298 49.76 90.45 -30.79
CA ILE A 298 48.95 91.29 -31.68
C ILE A 298 49.04 92.76 -31.24
N THR A 299 48.87 93.05 -29.95
CA THR A 299 48.98 94.42 -29.43
C THR A 299 50.37 95.03 -29.65
N GLN A 300 51.44 94.25 -29.48
CA GLN A 300 52.81 94.70 -29.72
C GLN A 300 53.05 95.00 -31.21
N MET A 301 52.46 94.20 -32.10
CA MET A 301 52.54 94.38 -33.54
C MET A 301 51.78 95.60 -34.03
N ASP A 302 50.59 95.85 -33.50
CA ASP A 302 49.81 97.06 -33.80
C ASP A 302 50.60 98.32 -33.39
N ALA A 303 51.28 98.29 -32.24
CA ALA A 303 52.17 99.38 -31.80
C ALA A 303 53.37 99.57 -32.75
N LEU A 304 54.01 98.48 -33.20
CA LEU A 304 55.11 98.53 -34.18
C LEU A 304 54.66 99.09 -35.53
N SER A 305 53.47 98.69 -36.01
CA SER A 305 52.86 99.22 -37.23
C SER A 305 52.60 100.73 -37.11
N GLN A 306 52.11 101.18 -35.95
CA GLN A 306 51.94 102.61 -35.68
C GLN A 306 53.27 103.37 -35.70
N TYR A 307 54.34 102.83 -35.11
CA TYR A 307 55.68 103.43 -35.16
C TYR A 307 56.24 103.48 -36.59
N ALA A 308 56.04 102.43 -37.39
CA ALA A 308 56.43 102.41 -38.80
C ALA A 308 55.68 103.48 -39.61
N GLY A 309 54.38 103.68 -39.35
CA GLY A 309 53.58 104.76 -39.93
C GLY A 309 54.09 106.15 -39.57
N GLN A 310 54.42 106.38 -38.29
CA GLN A 310 55.02 107.64 -37.84
C GLN A 310 56.38 107.90 -38.51
N MET A 311 57.21 106.86 -38.68
CA MET A 311 58.49 106.98 -39.37
C MET A 311 58.32 107.38 -40.83
N ASN A 312 57.32 106.85 -41.54
CA ASN A 312 57.02 107.29 -42.91
C ASN A 312 56.71 108.79 -42.98
N THR A 313 55.90 109.33 -42.07
CA THR A 313 55.61 110.78 -42.01
C THR A 313 56.86 111.63 -41.75
N ILE A 314 57.77 111.15 -40.89
CA ILE A 314 59.05 111.82 -40.64
C ILE A 314 59.91 111.81 -41.90
N ILE A 315 59.99 110.68 -42.60
CA ILE A 315 60.78 110.54 -43.84
C ILE A 315 60.23 111.37 -44.99
N GLU A 316 58.90 111.48 -45.14
CA GLU A 316 58.26 112.41 -46.08
C GLU A 316 58.66 113.85 -45.80
N THR A 317 58.69 114.24 -44.51
CA THR A 317 59.12 115.58 -44.08
C THR A 317 60.59 115.83 -44.44
N ILE A 318 61.48 114.88 -44.15
CA ILE A 318 62.92 114.98 -44.50
C ILE A 318 63.10 115.06 -46.02
N THR A 319 62.35 114.27 -46.78
CA THR A 319 62.38 114.29 -48.26
C THR A 319 61.93 115.64 -48.80
N SER A 320 60.88 116.23 -48.23
CA SER A 320 60.40 117.57 -48.55
C SER A 320 61.48 118.63 -48.26
N ILE A 321 62.10 118.58 -47.07
CA ILE A 321 63.22 119.46 -46.69
C ILE A 321 64.40 119.30 -47.66
N ALA A 322 64.78 118.06 -48.01
CA ALA A 322 65.85 117.79 -48.96
C ALA A 322 65.53 118.34 -50.36
N ASN A 323 64.30 118.20 -50.84
CA ASN A 323 63.86 118.79 -52.11
C ASN A 323 63.91 120.33 -52.07
N SER A 324 63.39 120.96 -51.01
CA SER A 324 63.47 122.42 -50.82
C SER A 324 64.91 122.91 -50.73
N THR A 325 65.78 122.18 -50.01
CA THR A 325 67.21 122.50 -49.88
C THR A 325 67.93 122.36 -51.21
N GLY A 326 67.63 121.33 -52.00
CA GLY A 326 68.15 121.15 -53.35
C GLY A 326 67.71 122.26 -54.30
N MET A 327 66.45 122.69 -54.23
CA MET A 327 65.93 123.82 -55.01
C MET A 327 66.56 125.15 -54.60
N LEU A 328 66.75 125.40 -53.30
CA LEU A 328 67.47 126.56 -52.79
C LEU A 328 68.93 126.57 -53.26
N ALA A 329 69.60 125.42 -53.20
CA ALA A 329 70.98 125.25 -53.67
C ALA A 329 71.11 125.41 -55.19
N LEU A 330 70.12 124.96 -55.96
CA LEU A 330 70.06 125.18 -57.40
C LEU A 330 69.90 126.67 -57.72
N ASN A 331 68.96 127.35 -57.06
CA ASN A 331 68.75 128.80 -57.22
C ASN A 331 70.01 129.60 -56.84
N ALA A 332 70.68 129.22 -55.73
CA ALA A 332 71.94 129.81 -55.33
C ALA A 332 73.08 129.53 -56.32
N SER A 333 73.13 128.33 -56.92
CA SER A 333 74.10 128.00 -57.97
C SER A 333 73.87 128.82 -59.25
N ILE A 334 72.61 129.03 -59.63
CA ILE A 334 72.23 129.87 -60.79
C ILE A 334 72.65 131.32 -60.54
N GLU A 335 72.35 131.89 -59.36
CA GLU A 335 72.70 133.27 -59.03
C GLU A 335 74.21 133.46 -58.87
N ALA A 336 74.92 132.46 -58.34
CA ALA A 336 76.38 132.43 -58.29
C ALA A 336 77.02 132.36 -59.70
N ALA A 337 76.43 131.61 -60.64
CA ALA A 337 76.86 131.61 -62.03
C ALA A 337 76.58 132.96 -62.74
N ARG A 338 75.48 133.62 -62.35
CA ARG A 338 75.08 134.95 -62.86
C ARG A 338 76.02 136.08 -62.40
N ALA A 339 76.64 135.93 -61.22
CA ALA A 339 77.63 136.87 -60.67
C ALA A 339 79.06 136.72 -61.23
N GLY A 340 79.31 135.79 -62.16
CA GLY A 340 80.61 135.63 -62.83
C GLY A 340 81.76 135.25 -61.88
N GLU A 341 82.94 135.87 -62.02
CA GLU A 341 84.12 135.53 -61.18
C GLU A 341 83.90 135.80 -59.68
N ALA A 342 83.07 136.79 -59.31
CA ALA A 342 82.79 137.12 -57.91
C ALA A 342 81.92 136.06 -57.19
N GLY A 343 81.16 135.26 -57.94
CA GLY A 343 80.26 134.21 -57.42
C GLY A 343 80.92 132.83 -57.28
N ARG A 344 82.17 132.66 -57.71
CA ARG A 344 82.81 131.34 -57.86
C ARG A 344 82.92 130.54 -56.55
N GLY A 345 83.20 131.20 -55.42
CA GLY A 345 83.19 130.55 -54.10
C GLY A 345 81.80 130.12 -53.63
N PHE A 346 80.79 130.95 -53.89
CA PHE A 346 79.38 130.64 -53.59
C PHE A 346 78.85 129.50 -54.45
N ALA A 347 79.25 129.42 -55.72
CA ALA A 347 78.88 128.32 -56.62
C ALA A 347 79.37 126.96 -56.12
N VAL A 348 80.59 126.88 -55.55
CA VAL A 348 81.13 125.65 -54.98
C VAL A 348 80.32 125.21 -53.75
N VAL A 349 80.00 126.14 -52.85
CA VAL A 349 79.18 125.85 -51.66
C VAL A 349 77.76 125.41 -52.07
N ALA A 350 77.14 126.11 -53.02
CA ALA A 350 75.81 125.76 -53.52
C ALA A 350 75.80 124.38 -54.22
N SER A 351 76.85 124.04 -54.98
CA SER A 351 77.02 122.69 -55.54
C SER A 351 77.14 121.62 -54.45
N GLN A 352 77.91 121.88 -53.38
CA GLN A 352 78.05 120.94 -52.26
C GLN A 352 76.74 120.74 -51.50
N ILE A 353 75.96 121.81 -51.27
CA ILE A 353 74.62 121.72 -50.65
C ILE A 353 73.67 120.93 -51.56
N SER A 354 73.72 121.13 -52.87
CA SER A 354 72.91 120.37 -53.84
C SER A 354 73.25 118.87 -53.81
N THR A 355 74.54 118.52 -53.77
CA THR A 355 74.99 117.13 -53.60
C THR A 355 74.52 116.53 -52.29
N LEU A 356 74.63 117.27 -51.17
CA LEU A 356 74.19 116.79 -49.85
C LEU A 356 72.67 116.59 -49.77
N ALA A 357 71.90 117.48 -50.40
CA ALA A 357 70.44 117.36 -50.54
C ALA A 357 70.07 116.13 -51.39
N SER A 358 70.79 115.88 -52.49
CA SER A 358 70.60 114.68 -53.32
C SER A 358 70.95 113.39 -52.58
N GLN A 359 72.05 113.37 -51.81
CA GLN A 359 72.42 112.24 -50.95
C GLN A 359 71.38 112.01 -49.85
N THR A 360 70.88 113.08 -49.23
CA THR A 360 69.80 112.99 -48.23
C THR A 360 68.54 112.38 -48.83
N LYS A 361 68.15 112.82 -50.04
CA LYS A 361 67.02 112.26 -50.78
C LYS A 361 67.20 110.77 -51.10
N SER A 362 68.39 110.36 -51.52
CA SER A 362 68.71 108.96 -51.78
C SER A 362 68.64 108.13 -50.49
N ALA A 363 69.18 108.64 -49.39
CA ALA A 363 69.11 107.99 -48.08
C ALA A 363 67.66 107.85 -47.58
N THR A 364 66.81 108.87 -47.75
CA THR A 364 65.39 108.78 -47.39
C THR A 364 64.65 107.73 -48.22
N VAL A 365 64.96 107.57 -49.51
CA VAL A 365 64.37 106.51 -50.35
C VAL A 365 64.72 105.12 -49.81
N ASN A 366 65.99 104.89 -49.47
CA ASN A 366 66.41 103.61 -48.89
C ASN A 366 65.74 103.35 -47.52
N ILE A 367 65.54 104.37 -46.69
CA ILE A 367 64.83 104.23 -45.41
C ILE A 367 63.34 103.92 -45.65
N THR A 368 62.70 104.58 -46.61
CA THR A 368 61.30 104.26 -46.99
C THR A 368 61.17 102.80 -47.43
N GLU A 369 62.11 102.29 -48.23
CA GLU A 369 62.11 100.88 -48.64
C GLU A 369 62.24 99.94 -47.43
N LEU A 370 63.15 100.23 -46.49
CA LEU A 370 63.28 99.46 -45.25
C LEU A 370 62.00 99.49 -44.39
N ILE A 371 61.34 100.65 -44.26
CA ILE A 371 60.07 100.75 -43.52
C ILE A 371 58.97 99.93 -44.22
N ASN A 372 58.92 99.95 -45.55
CA ASN A 372 57.96 99.15 -46.31
C ASN A 372 58.20 97.63 -46.12
N HIS A 373 59.46 97.20 -46.12
CA HIS A 373 59.82 95.82 -45.78
C HIS A 373 59.40 95.46 -44.35
N ILE A 374 59.64 96.33 -43.36
CA ILE A 374 59.18 96.12 -41.97
C ILE A 374 57.66 95.95 -41.92
N ASN A 375 56.90 96.79 -42.64
CA ASN A 375 55.44 96.66 -42.69
C ASN A 375 54.98 95.34 -43.32
N THR A 376 55.66 94.87 -44.38
CA THR A 376 55.36 93.58 -45.01
C THR A 376 55.66 92.41 -44.07
N GLU A 377 56.79 92.45 -43.35
CA GLU A 377 57.12 91.45 -42.34
C GLU A 377 56.14 91.47 -41.17
N LEU A 378 55.68 92.64 -40.73
CA LEU A 378 54.64 92.77 -39.70
C LEU A 378 53.31 92.12 -40.15
N GLU A 379 52.88 92.34 -41.39
CA GLU A 379 51.67 91.68 -41.91
C GLU A 379 51.83 90.15 -42.02
N SER A 380 53.01 89.68 -42.43
CA SER A 380 53.35 88.25 -42.46
C SER A 380 53.26 87.60 -41.07
N VAL A 381 53.90 88.21 -40.07
CA VAL A 381 53.86 87.72 -38.70
C VAL A 381 52.43 87.81 -38.12
N ARG A 382 51.65 88.83 -38.47
CA ARG A 382 50.25 88.98 -38.03
C ARG A 382 49.39 87.84 -38.55
N SER A 383 49.55 87.48 -39.83
CA SER A 383 48.90 86.33 -40.44
C SER A 383 49.26 85.04 -39.70
N ALA A 384 50.54 84.83 -39.39
CA ALA A 384 51.00 83.66 -38.62
C ALA A 384 50.37 83.61 -37.22
N VAL A 385 50.28 84.74 -36.51
CA VAL A 385 49.65 84.81 -35.18
C VAL A 385 48.16 84.48 -35.24
N ASN A 386 47.44 84.97 -36.26
CA ASN A 386 46.03 84.62 -36.45
C ASN A 386 45.83 83.12 -36.67
N ILE A 387 46.69 82.47 -37.46
CA ILE A 387 46.66 81.01 -37.65
C ILE A 387 46.84 80.27 -36.33
N VAL A 388 47.79 80.72 -35.48
CA VAL A 388 47.99 80.12 -34.15
C VAL A 388 46.78 80.37 -33.23
N ALA A 389 46.15 81.54 -33.30
CA ALA A 389 44.95 81.86 -32.53
C ALA A 389 43.77 80.95 -32.91
N ASP A 390 43.53 80.76 -34.20
CA ASP A 390 42.49 79.84 -34.70
C ASP A 390 42.78 78.39 -34.28
N SER A 391 44.04 77.95 -34.36
CA SER A 391 44.46 76.62 -33.90
C SER A 391 44.25 76.44 -32.40
N ASN A 392 44.57 77.43 -31.57
CA ASN A 392 44.32 77.40 -30.13
C ASN A 392 42.82 77.32 -29.82
N GLN A 393 41.97 78.04 -30.56
CA GLN A 393 40.52 77.98 -30.39
C GLN A 393 39.98 76.58 -30.69
N GLN A 394 40.42 75.94 -31.79
CA GLN A 394 40.06 74.56 -32.12
C GLN A 394 40.57 73.56 -31.05
N ASN A 395 41.78 73.76 -30.55
CA ASN A 395 42.33 72.93 -29.47
C ASN A 395 41.52 73.07 -28.18
N ARG A 396 41.03 74.27 -27.86
CA ARG A 396 40.17 74.52 -26.70
C ARG A 396 38.86 73.76 -26.78
N GLU A 397 38.19 73.81 -27.94
CA GLU A 397 36.95 73.08 -28.19
C GLU A 397 37.17 71.56 -28.11
N SER A 398 38.27 71.08 -28.70
CA SER A 398 38.66 69.66 -28.64
C SER A 398 38.93 69.20 -27.21
N THR A 399 39.66 70.00 -26.43
CA THR A 399 39.98 69.71 -25.02
C THR A 399 38.70 69.63 -24.17
N LYS A 400 37.73 70.52 -24.41
CA LYS A 400 36.42 70.48 -23.76
C LYS A 400 35.62 69.22 -24.13
N ALA A 401 35.63 68.81 -25.39
CA ALA A 401 34.97 67.58 -25.84
C ALA A 401 35.60 66.33 -25.20
N VAL A 402 36.94 66.26 -25.14
CA VAL A 402 37.64 65.15 -24.48
C VAL A 402 37.33 65.11 -22.97
N SER A 403 37.25 66.26 -22.31
CA SER A 403 36.81 66.33 -20.91
C SER A 403 35.40 65.78 -20.70
N GLY A 404 34.47 66.07 -21.62
CA GLY A 404 33.12 65.51 -21.60
C GLY A 404 33.12 64.00 -21.75
N ASN A 405 33.94 63.47 -22.66
CA ASN A 405 34.10 62.03 -22.85
C ASN A 405 34.63 61.33 -21.59
N PHE A 406 35.60 61.93 -20.88
CA PHE A 406 36.08 61.36 -19.62
C PHE A 406 34.99 61.29 -18.54
N ASN A 407 34.08 62.26 -18.47
CA ASN A 407 32.94 62.17 -17.54
C ASN A 407 32.01 61.01 -17.89
N HIS A 408 31.70 60.81 -19.18
CA HIS A 408 30.89 59.68 -19.61
C HIS A 408 31.56 58.32 -19.36
N ILE A 409 32.89 58.23 -19.54
CA ILE A 409 33.63 57.01 -19.21
C ILE A 409 33.58 56.74 -17.70
N MET A 410 33.67 57.77 -16.86
CA MET A 410 33.53 57.62 -15.40
C MET A 410 32.15 57.10 -15.02
N GLU A 411 31.07 57.70 -15.54
CA GLU A 411 29.69 57.24 -15.32
C GLU A 411 29.50 55.77 -15.77
N GLY A 412 30.08 55.41 -16.91
CA GLY A 412 30.07 54.03 -17.40
C GLY A 412 30.83 53.08 -16.47
N THR A 413 31.98 53.52 -15.94
CA THR A 413 32.80 52.75 -14.98
C THR A 413 32.02 52.50 -13.69
N ASP A 414 31.39 53.53 -13.11
CA ASP A 414 30.56 53.41 -11.91
C ASP A 414 29.39 52.44 -12.13
N THR A 415 28.77 52.48 -13.31
CA THR A 415 27.68 51.56 -13.68
C THR A 415 28.16 50.10 -13.72
N VAL A 416 29.33 49.84 -14.31
CA VAL A 416 29.90 48.48 -14.37
C VAL A 416 30.25 47.97 -12.98
N VAL A 417 30.79 48.82 -12.10
CA VAL A 417 31.07 48.46 -10.70
C VAL A 417 29.78 48.07 -9.98
N ALA A 418 28.71 48.88 -10.11
CA ALA A 418 27.42 48.57 -9.50
C ALA A 418 26.85 47.22 -9.99
N GLN A 419 26.95 46.95 -11.30
CA GLN A 419 26.53 45.67 -11.87
C GLN A 419 27.37 44.50 -11.39
N ALA A 420 28.69 44.67 -11.22
CA ALA A 420 29.56 43.64 -10.66
C ALA A 420 29.18 43.30 -9.21
N GLN A 421 28.80 44.30 -8.41
CA GLN A 421 28.33 44.10 -7.04
C GLN A 421 26.98 43.40 -6.97
N GLU A 422 26.03 43.76 -7.84
CA GLU A 422 24.77 43.03 -7.98
C GLU A 422 25.00 41.56 -8.36
N LEU A 423 25.93 41.32 -9.30
CA LEU A 423 26.32 39.98 -9.73
C LEU A 423 26.90 39.16 -8.57
N MET A 424 27.71 39.75 -7.69
CA MET A 424 28.18 39.09 -6.47
C MET A 424 27.03 38.68 -5.54
N GLY A 425 25.99 39.52 -5.41
CA GLY A 425 24.79 39.16 -4.65
C GLY A 425 24.08 37.92 -5.22
N ILE A 426 23.92 37.86 -6.54
CA ILE A 426 23.33 36.69 -7.23
C ILE A 426 24.19 35.43 -7.03
N VAL A 427 25.52 35.57 -7.02
CA VAL A 427 26.45 34.46 -6.77
C VAL A 427 26.28 33.89 -5.37
N ASP A 428 26.09 34.73 -4.35
CA ASP A 428 25.84 34.29 -2.97
C ASP A 428 24.48 33.57 -2.82
N ASP A 429 23.45 34.04 -3.54
CA ASP A 429 22.15 33.36 -3.61
C ASP A 429 22.27 31.98 -4.28
N LEU A 430 23.01 31.90 -5.40
CA LEU A 430 23.29 30.64 -6.08
C LEU A 430 24.08 29.67 -5.21
N PHE A 431 25.04 30.16 -4.43
CA PHE A 431 25.79 29.35 -3.48
C PHE A 431 24.88 28.73 -2.42
N SER A 432 23.99 29.54 -1.85
CA SER A 432 23.01 29.10 -0.85
C SER A 432 22.04 28.07 -1.42
N ALA A 433 21.50 28.32 -2.62
CA ALA A 433 20.61 27.40 -3.31
C ALA A 433 21.30 26.08 -3.68
N ASN A 434 22.54 26.12 -4.17
CA ASN A 434 23.30 24.90 -4.50
C ASN A 434 23.56 24.05 -3.25
N ARG A 435 23.85 24.68 -2.11
CA ARG A 435 24.00 23.99 -0.83
C ARG A 435 22.70 23.30 -0.40
N GLU A 436 21.57 23.97 -0.49
CA GLU A 436 20.26 23.37 -0.17
C GLU A 436 19.95 22.18 -1.08
N ILE A 437 20.29 22.27 -2.37
CA ILE A 437 20.18 21.14 -3.30
C ILE A 437 21.06 19.97 -2.84
N THR A 438 22.30 20.21 -2.44
CA THR A 438 23.19 19.15 -1.91
C THR A 438 22.61 18.49 -0.66
N GLU A 439 22.08 19.26 0.29
CA GLU A 439 21.43 18.73 1.50
C GLU A 439 20.17 17.89 1.17
N ASN A 440 19.37 18.34 0.20
CA ASN A 440 18.22 17.58 -0.29
C ASN A 440 18.63 16.28 -0.98
N ILE A 441 19.71 16.28 -1.76
CA ILE A 441 20.24 15.06 -2.40
C ILE A 441 20.69 14.04 -1.34
N GLN A 442 21.37 14.48 -0.28
CA GLN A 442 21.75 13.59 0.83
C GLN A 442 20.52 12.98 1.51
N THR A 443 19.46 13.77 1.70
CA THR A 443 18.18 13.30 2.25
C THR A 443 17.53 12.25 1.34
N ILE A 444 17.50 12.50 0.02
CA ILE A 444 16.97 11.54 -0.95
C ILE A 444 17.81 10.25 -0.95
N SER A 445 19.14 10.34 -0.82
CA SER A 445 20.01 9.17 -0.70
C SER A 445 19.63 8.31 0.51
N ALA A 446 19.47 8.93 1.69
CA ALA A 446 19.09 8.23 2.91
C ALA A 446 17.71 7.57 2.79
N ILE A 447 16.73 8.28 2.23
CA ILE A 447 15.38 7.72 1.98
C ILE A 447 15.45 6.55 0.99
N THR A 448 16.28 6.66 -0.05
CA THR A 448 16.44 5.59 -1.06
C THR A 448 17.03 4.33 -0.45
N GLU A 449 18.03 4.45 0.43
CA GLU A 449 18.58 3.33 1.20
C GLU A 449 17.52 2.70 2.11
N GLU A 450 16.73 3.52 2.81
CA GLU A 450 15.67 3.04 3.69
C GLU A 450 14.55 2.31 2.92
N VAL A 451 14.11 2.86 1.78
CA VAL A 451 13.11 2.22 0.91
C VAL A 451 13.62 0.88 0.37
N SER A 452 14.89 0.81 -0.03
CA SER A 452 15.51 -0.44 -0.48
C SER A 452 15.54 -1.50 0.64
N ALA A 453 15.89 -1.09 1.86
CA ALA A 453 15.86 -1.98 3.03
C ALA A 453 14.44 -2.49 3.33
N HIS A 454 13.44 -1.60 3.38
CA HIS A 454 12.02 -1.98 3.61
C HIS A 454 11.46 -2.88 2.51
N ALA A 455 11.85 -2.65 1.24
CA ALA A 455 11.47 -3.51 0.13
C ALA A 455 12.02 -4.92 0.31
N ASN A 456 13.29 -5.05 0.72
CA ASN A 456 13.92 -6.34 0.98
C ASN A 456 13.31 -7.06 2.21
N GLU A 457 12.97 -6.33 3.27
CA GLU A 457 12.25 -6.90 4.42
C GLU A 457 10.86 -7.42 4.03
N THR A 458 10.13 -6.66 3.23
CA THR A 458 8.81 -7.06 2.71
C THR A 458 8.92 -8.27 1.80
N TYR A 459 9.95 -8.32 0.95
CA TYR A 459 10.25 -9.48 0.11
C TYR A 459 10.44 -10.76 0.94
N HIS A 460 11.24 -10.69 2.01
CA HIS A 460 11.41 -11.82 2.93
C HIS A 460 10.11 -12.22 3.64
N ALA A 461 9.28 -11.25 4.03
CA ALA A 461 7.97 -11.52 4.60
C ALA A 461 7.03 -12.21 3.61
N CYS A 462 7.05 -11.84 2.32
CA CYS A 462 6.31 -12.52 1.26
C CYS A 462 6.74 -13.97 1.09
N GLU A 463 8.04 -14.25 1.12
CA GLU A 463 8.58 -15.61 1.03
C GLU A 463 8.08 -16.48 2.20
N GLN A 464 8.15 -15.96 3.43
CA GLN A 464 7.61 -16.65 4.60
C GLN A 464 6.10 -16.88 4.53
N ASN A 465 5.34 -15.87 4.11
CA ASN A 465 3.89 -15.97 3.95
C ASN A 465 3.51 -16.98 2.86
N SER A 466 4.29 -17.08 1.77
CA SER A 466 4.09 -18.09 0.73
C SER A 466 4.26 -19.52 1.28
N ILE A 467 5.25 -19.75 2.14
CA ILE A 467 5.41 -21.03 2.85
C ILE A 467 4.19 -21.32 3.74
N LEU A 468 3.71 -20.32 4.48
CA LEU A 468 2.50 -20.43 5.31
C LEU A 468 1.25 -20.76 4.49
N VAL A 469 1.05 -20.10 3.34
CA VAL A 469 -0.05 -20.39 2.40
C VAL A 469 -0.02 -21.84 1.96
N ASN A 470 1.15 -22.37 1.59
CA ASN A 470 1.31 -23.78 1.21
C ASN A 470 0.96 -24.73 2.37
N HIS A 471 1.37 -24.38 3.59
CA HIS A 471 1.05 -25.17 4.78
C HIS A 471 -0.47 -25.17 5.07
N VAL A 472 -1.13 -24.00 5.04
CA VAL A 472 -2.58 -23.89 5.23
C VAL A 472 -3.33 -24.65 4.13
N SER A 473 -2.90 -24.54 2.87
CA SER A 473 -3.47 -25.31 1.75
C SER A 473 -3.45 -26.82 2.01
N SER A 474 -2.35 -27.34 2.57
CA SER A 474 -2.27 -28.76 2.95
C SER A 474 -3.25 -29.16 4.07
N ILE A 475 -3.45 -28.28 5.07
CA ILE A 475 -4.40 -28.50 6.16
C ILE A 475 -5.83 -28.50 5.63
N VAL A 476 -6.18 -27.54 4.78
CA VAL A 476 -7.49 -27.43 4.13
C VAL A 476 -7.80 -28.69 3.32
N SER A 477 -6.81 -29.21 2.57
CA SER A 477 -6.95 -30.47 1.84
C SER A 477 -7.27 -31.66 2.75
N SER A 478 -6.55 -31.79 3.88
CA SER A 478 -6.78 -32.85 4.86
C SER A 478 -8.15 -32.74 5.56
N LEU A 479 -8.56 -31.52 5.92
CA LEU A 479 -9.88 -31.26 6.49
C LEU A 479 -11.00 -31.63 5.52
N ASN A 480 -10.82 -31.33 4.23
CA ASN A 480 -11.80 -31.68 3.20
C ASN A 480 -11.96 -33.20 3.07
N GLU A 481 -10.85 -33.94 3.12
CA GLU A 481 -10.87 -35.41 3.11
C GLU A 481 -11.60 -35.98 4.34
N ASN A 482 -11.38 -35.39 5.52
CA ASN A 482 -12.05 -35.81 6.76
C ASN A 482 -13.55 -35.48 6.74
N ALA A 483 -13.95 -34.31 6.22
CA ALA A 483 -15.35 -33.95 6.02
C ALA A 483 -16.06 -34.94 5.08
N ALA A 484 -15.39 -35.31 3.98
CA ALA A 484 -15.91 -36.28 3.02
C ALA A 484 -16.07 -37.68 3.64
N LYS A 485 -15.18 -38.09 4.55
CA LYS A 485 -15.33 -39.35 5.31
C LYS A 485 -16.57 -39.35 6.21
N LEU A 486 -16.82 -38.25 6.91
CA LEU A 486 -18.00 -38.10 7.78
C LEU A 486 -19.31 -38.16 6.98
N GLN A 487 -19.38 -37.51 5.81
CA GLN A 487 -20.56 -37.58 4.94
C GLN A 487 -20.84 -38.98 4.39
N ASN A 488 -19.79 -39.80 4.23
CA ASN A 488 -19.90 -41.16 3.69
C ASN A 488 -20.11 -42.24 4.77
N THR A 489 -20.23 -41.85 6.04
CA THR A 489 -20.49 -42.81 7.14
C THR A 489 -21.99 -43.13 7.17
N LYS A 490 -22.36 -44.35 6.77
CA LYS A 490 -23.75 -44.86 6.74
C LYS A 490 -24.19 -45.46 8.07
#